data_AF-A0A3P7J082-F1
#
_entry.id   AF-A0A3P7J082-F1
#
_cell.length_a   1.000
_cell.length_b   1.000
_cell.length_c   1.000
_cell.angle_alpha   90.00
_cell.angle_beta   90.00
_cell.angle_gamma   90.00
#
_symmetry.space_group_name_H-M   'P 1'
#
loop_
_entity.id
_entity.type
_entity.pdbx_description
1 polymer ?
#
loop_
_entity_poly.entity_id
_entity_poly.type
_entity_poly.pdbx_seq_one_letter_code
_entity_poly.pdbx_strand_id
1 'polypeptide(L)'
;MAKSIREVARWILRNTLISSESLTPEIRLRLITEQSSLWRSKPELCPFVDPFWAFYWPGGQAVTRYILDNVSLFYGANVLDFGCGCGSASIAASMVGANVIANDIDESERQFFRKLLL
;
A
#
# COMPACT_ATOMS: atom_id res chain seq x y z
N MET A 1 -11.70 22.85 0.80
CA MET A 1 -11.92 22.41 -0.59
C MET A 1 -11.35 21.01 -0.73
N ALA A 2 -12.15 20.01 -1.12
CA ALA A 2 -11.63 18.66 -1.36
C ALA A 2 -10.67 18.69 -2.57
N LYS A 3 -9.49 18.09 -2.44
CA LYS A 3 -8.49 18.04 -3.52
C LYS A 3 -9.01 17.17 -4.66
N SER A 4 -8.74 17.55 -5.90
CA SER A 4 -9.09 16.70 -7.04
C SER A 4 -8.24 15.42 -7.06
N ILE A 5 -8.79 14.33 -7.60
CA ILE A 5 -8.08 13.05 -7.76
C ILE A 5 -6.76 13.21 -8.51
N ARG A 6 -6.71 14.15 -9.48
CA ARG A 6 -5.49 14.43 -10.25
C ARG A 6 -4.41 15.09 -9.39
N GLU A 7 -4.78 15.98 -8.47
CA GLU A 7 -3.84 16.64 -7.57
C GLU A 7 -3.29 15.68 -6.53
N VAL A 8 -4.14 14.84 -5.94
CA VAL A 8 -3.72 13.79 -5.00
C VAL A 8 -2.76 12.82 -5.69
N ALA A 9 -3.11 12.28 -6.86
CA ALA A 9 -2.22 11.38 -7.59
C ALA A 9 -0.88 12.03 -7.94
N ARG A 10 -0.88 13.29 -8.37
CA ARG A 10 0.36 14.02 -8.69
C ARG A 10 1.22 14.23 -7.44
N TRP A 11 0.60 14.52 -6.30
CA TRP A 11 1.30 14.64 -5.03
C TRP A 11 1.94 13.30 -4.63
N ILE A 12 1.18 12.20 -4.70
CA ILE A 12 1.67 10.85 -4.38
C ILE A 12 2.90 10.55 -5.22
N LEU A 13 2.78 10.64 -6.55
CA LEU A 13 3.86 10.32 -7.49
C LEU A 13 5.13 11.16 -7.29
N ARG A 14 5.00 12.41 -6.84
CA ARG A 14 6.14 13.31 -6.58
C ARG A 14 6.86 13.03 -5.27
N ASN A 15 6.16 12.50 -4.27
CA ASN A 15 6.67 12.41 -2.90
C ASN A 15 6.90 10.97 -2.41
N THR A 16 6.68 9.98 -3.27
CA THR A 16 6.85 8.56 -2.96
C THR A 16 7.72 7.89 -4.03
N LEU A 17 8.41 6.82 -3.65
CA LEU A 17 9.32 6.06 -4.50
C LEU A 17 8.85 4.61 -4.59
N ILE A 18 9.09 3.97 -5.75
CA ILE A 18 8.90 2.53 -5.87
C ILE A 18 10.02 1.84 -5.09
N SER A 19 9.67 0.93 -4.20
CA SER A 19 10.57 0.17 -3.36
C SER A 19 10.25 -1.32 -3.41
N SER A 20 11.30 -2.12 -3.41
CA SER A 20 11.29 -3.57 -3.13
C SER A 20 12.07 -3.90 -1.85
N GLU A 21 12.57 -2.89 -1.13
CA GLU A 21 13.33 -3.03 0.11
C GLU A 21 12.38 -3.40 1.26
N SER A 22 12.03 -4.69 1.35
CA SER A 22 11.12 -5.25 2.35
C SER A 22 11.34 -6.76 2.52
N LEU A 23 10.64 -7.39 3.46
CA LEU A 23 10.63 -8.85 3.62
C LEU A 23 9.91 -9.58 2.46
N THR A 24 9.30 -8.85 1.52
CA THR A 24 8.58 -9.39 0.36
C THR A 24 9.00 -8.69 -0.93
N PRO A 25 10.25 -8.90 -1.40
CA PRO A 25 10.79 -8.23 -2.59
C PRO A 25 10.03 -8.57 -3.89
N GLU A 26 9.17 -9.59 -3.89
CA GLU A 26 8.29 -9.96 -5.00
C GLU A 26 7.25 -8.87 -5.31
N ILE A 27 6.92 -8.04 -4.33
CA ILE A 27 5.93 -6.97 -4.46
C ILE A 27 6.63 -5.62 -4.41
N ARG A 28 6.50 -4.86 -5.50
CA ARG A 28 6.99 -3.48 -5.57
C ARG A 28 5.86 -2.54 -5.16
N LEU A 29 6.12 -1.72 -4.14
CA LEU A 29 5.18 -0.75 -3.61
C LEU A 29 5.73 0.66 -3.78
N ARG A 30 4.86 1.64 -3.97
CA ARG A 30 5.27 3.04 -3.99
C ARG A 30 5.06 3.66 -2.62
N LEU A 31 6.12 3.92 -1.89
CA LEU A 31 6.08 4.28 -0.48
C LEU A 31 6.80 5.60 -0.22
N ILE A 32 6.54 6.20 0.95
CA ILE A 32 7.51 7.11 1.57
C ILE A 32 8.61 6.23 2.18
N THR A 33 9.82 6.38 1.68
CA THR A 33 11.02 5.66 2.13
C THR A 33 12.04 6.63 2.69
N GLU A 34 13.14 6.13 3.30
CA GLU A 34 14.22 6.99 3.82
C GLU A 34 14.86 7.92 2.78
N GLN A 35 14.74 7.56 1.49
CA GLN A 35 15.22 8.36 0.35
C GLN A 35 14.21 9.41 -0.11
N SER A 36 12.96 9.33 0.35
CA SER A 36 11.91 10.31 0.05
C SER A 36 12.14 11.58 0.87
N SER A 37 12.00 12.76 0.27
CA SER A 37 12.14 14.05 0.96
C SER A 37 11.20 14.17 2.17
N LEU A 38 10.02 13.54 2.10
CA LEU A 38 9.05 13.54 3.18
C LEU A 38 9.46 12.74 4.41
N TRP A 39 10.37 11.77 4.31
CA TRP A 39 10.76 10.93 5.44
C TRP A 39 11.34 11.72 6.62
N ARG A 40 12.09 12.78 6.32
CA ARG A 40 12.69 13.69 7.32
C ARG A 40 11.93 15.00 7.46
N SER A 41 10.79 15.14 6.77
CA SER A 41 9.99 16.36 6.79
C SER A 41 9.11 16.41 8.03
N LYS A 42 8.69 17.62 8.40
CA LYS A 42 7.70 17.77 9.47
C LYS A 42 6.32 17.29 9.00
N PRO A 43 5.49 16.67 9.86
CA PRO A 43 4.18 16.15 9.48
C PRO A 43 3.26 17.16 8.80
N GLU A 44 3.38 18.45 9.15
CA GLU A 44 2.51 19.52 8.62
C GLU A 44 2.76 19.81 7.12
N LEU A 45 3.87 19.33 6.56
CA LEU A 45 4.15 19.41 5.13
C LEU A 45 3.43 18.32 4.32
N CYS A 46 2.92 17.29 4.99
CA CYS A 46 2.03 16.32 4.40
C CYS A 46 0.60 16.88 4.36
N PRO A 47 -0.06 16.92 3.20
CA PRO A 47 -1.43 17.39 3.12
C PRO A 47 -2.47 16.33 3.50
N PHE A 48 -2.04 15.12 3.84
CA PHE A 48 -2.88 14.03 4.32
C PHE A 48 -2.66 13.89 5.81
N VAL A 49 -3.75 13.77 6.55
CA VAL A 49 -3.72 13.47 7.98
C VAL A 49 -3.29 12.02 8.11
N ASP A 50 -2.16 11.77 8.77
CA ASP A 50 -1.63 10.45 9.10
C ASP A 50 -1.68 9.43 7.93
N PRO A 51 -0.88 9.60 6.86
CA PRO A 51 -0.93 8.76 5.66
C PRO A 51 -0.31 7.37 5.91
N PHE A 52 -0.93 6.55 6.75
CA PHE A 52 -0.42 5.23 7.13
C PHE A 52 -0.24 4.30 5.93
N TRP A 53 -1.07 4.47 4.88
CA TRP A 53 -0.96 3.76 3.60
C TRP A 53 0.35 4.04 2.86
N ALA A 54 1.04 5.13 3.16
CA ALA A 54 2.27 5.50 2.48
C ALA A 54 3.49 4.70 2.96
N PHE A 55 3.34 3.87 4.01
CA PHE A 55 4.42 3.09 4.61
C PHE A 55 4.08 1.60 4.60
N TYR A 56 5.12 0.78 4.46
CA TYR A 56 4.99 -0.67 4.55
C TYR A 56 5.35 -1.16 5.95
N TRP A 57 4.38 -1.11 6.84
CA TRP A 57 4.55 -1.43 8.26
C TRP A 57 4.99 -2.89 8.49
N PRO A 58 5.79 -3.18 9.53
CA PRO A 58 6.29 -4.53 9.80
C PRO A 58 5.21 -5.61 9.89
N GLY A 59 4.04 -5.29 10.47
CA GLY A 59 2.91 -6.22 10.54
C GLY A 59 2.38 -6.61 9.16
N GLY A 60 2.24 -5.64 8.25
CA GLY A 60 1.86 -5.90 6.87
C GLY A 60 2.89 -6.76 6.14
N GLN A 61 4.19 -6.53 6.39
CA GLN A 61 5.27 -7.33 5.80
C GLN A 61 5.19 -8.80 6.22
N ALA A 62 4.97 -9.05 7.51
CA ALA A 62 4.83 -10.41 8.05
C ALA A 62 3.62 -11.14 7.46
N VAL A 63 2.46 -10.49 7.39
CA VAL A 63 1.23 -11.06 6.81
C VAL A 63 1.43 -11.35 5.32
N THR A 64 2.04 -10.41 4.59
CA THR A 64 2.29 -10.57 3.14
C THR A 64 3.22 -11.75 2.88
N ARG A 65 4.31 -11.88 3.65
CA ARG A 65 5.24 -13.02 3.55
C ARG A 65 4.52 -14.33 3.85
N TYR A 66 3.70 -14.37 4.90
CA TYR A 66 2.90 -15.55 5.24
C TYR A 66 2.00 -15.98 4.09
N ILE A 67 1.31 -15.04 3.43
CA ILE A 67 0.45 -15.35 2.27
C ILE A 67 1.28 -15.96 1.13
N LEU A 68 2.39 -15.32 0.77
CA LEU A 68 3.25 -15.79 -0.32
C LEU A 68 3.87 -17.17 -0.05
N ASP A 69 4.17 -17.49 1.21
CA ASP A 69 4.72 -18.79 1.61
C ASP A 69 3.67 -19.91 1.69
N ASN A 70 2.38 -19.57 1.79
CA ASN A 70 1.30 -20.51 2.05
C ASN A 70 0.24 -20.52 0.94
N VAL A 71 0.67 -20.51 -0.32
CA VAL A 71 -0.19 -20.44 -1.53
C VAL A 71 -1.43 -21.35 -1.45
N SER A 72 -1.26 -22.59 -0.99
CA SER A 72 -2.35 -23.58 -0.91
C SER A 72 -3.49 -23.18 0.05
N LEU A 73 -3.22 -22.34 1.04
CA LEU A 73 -4.24 -21.84 1.97
C LEU A 73 -5.13 -20.75 1.34
N PHE A 74 -4.62 -20.05 0.32
CA PHE A 74 -5.26 -18.86 -0.25
C PHE A 74 -5.79 -19.08 -1.67
N TYR A 75 -5.29 -20.06 -2.42
CA TYR A 75 -5.73 -20.33 -3.78
C TYR A 75 -7.25 -20.58 -3.86
N GLY A 76 -7.97 -19.73 -4.60
CA GLY A 76 -9.42 -19.77 -4.75
C GLY A 76 -10.22 -19.29 -3.53
N ALA A 77 -9.57 -18.88 -2.44
CA ALA A 77 -10.24 -18.40 -1.24
C ALA A 77 -10.84 -17.00 -1.46
N ASN A 78 -11.87 -16.65 -0.68
CA ASN A 78 -12.37 -15.27 -0.60
C ASN A 78 -11.72 -14.59 0.61
N VAL A 79 -10.99 -13.50 0.36
CA VAL A 79 -10.20 -12.79 1.38
C VAL A 79 -10.72 -11.36 1.52
N LEU A 80 -10.99 -10.95 2.76
CA LEU A 80 -11.22 -9.56 3.13
C LEU A 80 -9.96 -9.04 3.82
N ASP A 81 -9.32 -8.05 3.22
CA ASP A 81 -8.20 -7.30 3.81
C ASP A 81 -8.77 -6.02 4.45
N PHE A 82 -8.87 -6.03 5.78
CA PHE A 82 -9.51 -4.97 6.56
C PHE A 82 -8.44 -4.06 7.19
N GLY A 83 -8.41 -2.80 6.76
CA GLY A 83 -7.30 -1.88 7.05
C GLY A 83 -6.09 -2.19 6.16
N CYS A 84 -6.32 -2.28 4.84
CA CYS A 84 -5.33 -2.78 3.90
C CYS A 84 -4.10 -1.88 3.73
N GLY A 85 -4.14 -0.62 4.19
CA GLY A 85 -2.97 0.25 4.28
C GLY A 85 -2.28 0.45 2.92
N CYS A 86 -1.04 -0.04 2.77
CA CYS A 86 -0.31 0.06 1.50
C CYS A 86 -0.69 -1.02 0.46
N GLY A 87 -1.54 -1.98 0.84
CA GLY A 87 -2.12 -2.98 -0.06
C GLY A 87 -1.32 -4.25 -0.27
N SER A 88 -0.18 -4.40 0.38
CA SER A 88 0.74 -5.51 0.16
C SER A 88 0.09 -6.88 0.35
N ALA A 89 -0.70 -7.06 1.41
CA ALA A 89 -1.37 -8.32 1.72
C ALA A 89 -2.46 -8.66 0.69
N SER A 90 -3.26 -7.66 0.31
CA SER A 90 -4.22 -7.77 -0.79
C SER A 90 -3.56 -8.19 -2.12
N ILE A 91 -2.40 -7.61 -2.43
CA ILE A 91 -1.63 -7.93 -3.64
C ILE A 91 -1.12 -9.37 -3.55
N ALA A 92 -0.50 -9.77 -2.44
CA ALA A 92 -0.02 -11.13 -2.24
C ALA A 92 -1.17 -12.15 -2.37
N ALA A 93 -2.31 -11.89 -1.72
CA ALA A 93 -3.48 -12.77 -1.78
C ALA A 93 -3.97 -12.92 -3.22
N SER A 94 -4.01 -11.82 -3.98
CA SER A 94 -4.38 -11.86 -5.40
C SER A 94 -3.36 -12.63 -6.24
N MET A 95 -2.06 -12.44 -6.01
CA MET A 95 -0.97 -13.15 -6.71
C MET A 95 -1.01 -14.67 -6.51
N VAL A 96 -1.45 -15.13 -5.34
CA VAL A 96 -1.59 -16.56 -5.03
C VAL A 96 -2.96 -17.14 -5.43
N GLY A 97 -3.79 -16.35 -6.11
CA GLY A 97 -5.05 -16.81 -6.71
C GLY A 97 -6.29 -16.68 -5.83
N ALA A 98 -6.26 -15.86 -4.78
CA ALA A 98 -7.45 -15.55 -3.98
C ALA A 98 -8.33 -14.49 -4.66
N ASN A 99 -9.63 -14.49 -4.32
CA ASN A 99 -10.56 -13.40 -4.62
C ASN A 99 -10.52 -12.39 -3.47
N VAL A 100 -10.03 -11.17 -3.72
CA VAL A 100 -9.71 -10.22 -2.65
C VAL A 100 -10.64 -9.01 -2.65
N ILE A 101 -11.13 -8.64 -1.47
CA ILE A 101 -11.73 -7.34 -1.18
C ILE A 101 -10.78 -6.59 -0.26
N ALA A 102 -10.26 -5.45 -0.73
CA ALA A 102 -9.41 -4.55 0.03
C ALA A 102 -10.25 -3.38 0.55
N ASN A 103 -10.17 -3.09 1.85
CA ASN A 103 -10.92 -2.00 2.48
C ASN A 103 -10.05 -1.22 3.47
N ASP A 104 -10.07 0.10 3.36
CA ASP A 104 -9.48 1.02 4.32
C ASP A 104 -10.42 2.20 4.61
N ILE A 105 -10.22 2.85 5.76
CA ILE A 105 -11.01 4.01 6.20
C ILE A 105 -10.51 5.30 5.54
N ASP A 106 -9.25 5.34 5.09
CA ASP A 106 -8.68 6.54 4.47
C ASP A 106 -9.18 6.71 3.02
N GLU A 107 -9.94 7.76 2.75
CA GLU A 107 -10.45 8.03 1.39
C GLU A 107 -9.34 8.37 0.38
N SER A 108 -8.18 8.86 0.86
CA SER A 108 -7.02 9.13 0.01
C SER A 108 -6.32 7.86 -0.45
N GLU A 109 -6.47 6.77 0.30
CA GLU A 109 -5.93 5.44 -0.01
C GLU A 109 -6.59 4.86 -1.27
N ARG A 110 -7.90 5.04 -1.49
CA ARG A 110 -8.58 4.60 -2.73
C ARG A 110 -7.94 5.16 -4.01
N GLN A 111 -7.31 6.34 -3.91
CA GLN A 111 -6.65 7.00 -5.03
C GLN A 111 -5.21 6.52 -5.22
N PHE A 112 -4.58 6.09 -4.13
CA PHE A 112 -3.29 5.41 -4.13
C PHE A 112 -3.39 4.06 -4.84
N PHE A 113 -4.37 3.22 -4.48
CA PHE A 113 -4.53 1.87 -5.06
C PHE A 113 -4.85 1.86 -6.57
N ARG A 114 -5.72 2.76 -7.04
CA ARG A 114 -6.21 2.76 -8.43
C ARG A 114 -5.17 3.07 -9.51
N LYS A 115 -3.97 3.55 -9.15
CA LYS A 115 -2.93 3.98 -10.12
C LYS A 115 -1.55 3.36 -9.89
N LEU A 116 -1.43 2.45 -8.92
CA LEU A 116 -0.17 1.81 -8.56
C LEU A 116 -0.15 0.30 -8.79
N LEU A 117 -1.31 -0.28 -9.05
CA LEU A 117 -1.49 -1.70 -9.33
C LEU A 117 -1.60 -2.04 -10.82
N LEU A 118 -1.49 -1.05 -11.71
CA LEU A 118 -1.42 -1.13 -13.18
C LEU A 118 -0.57 0.03 -13.72
#